data_AF-A0A971YZP1-F1
#
_entry.id   AF-A0A971YZP1-F1
#
_cell.length_a   1.000
_cell.length_b   1.000
_cell.length_c   1.000
_cell.angle_alpha   90.00
_cell.angle_beta   90.00
_cell.angle_gamma   90.00
#
_symmetry.space_group_name_H-M   'P 1'
#
loop_
_entity.id
_entity.type
_entity.pdbx_description
1 polymer ?
#
loop_
_entity_poly.entity_id
_entity_poly.type
_entity_poly.pdbx_seq_one_letter_code
_entity_poly.pdbx_strand_id
1 'polypeptide(L)'
;MKACVGALALQLQEKVGYPWTTINADMYRWGSAGIASWGTVCGTLNGIAAVVNLVVPFSDMPKVLDEVFGWYTETALPLDKHQAWQKYPTAQSVAGNPLCHTSVSKWCAASGYREDSPERKERCGKLSGDTAAKTVEVLNAYFDGKFAQTYKIPASMESCYNCHVSRMSNTLTKMDCTPCHPNAHKK
;
A
#
# COMPACT_ATOMS: atom_id res chain seq x y z
N MET A 1 -8.48 -0.54 4.98
CA MET A 1 -9.14 0.14 3.84
C MET A 1 -9.96 1.33 4.29
N LYS A 2 -11.08 1.15 5.01
CA LYS A 2 -11.89 2.26 5.56
C LYS A 2 -11.05 3.40 6.17
N ALA A 3 -10.14 3.11 7.09
CA ALA A 3 -9.35 4.15 7.76
C ALA A 3 -8.54 5.01 6.78
N CYS A 4 -7.92 4.39 5.77
CA CYS A 4 -7.10 5.07 4.78
C CYS A 4 -7.94 5.89 3.79
N VAL A 5 -9.07 5.34 3.33
CA VAL A 5 -10.03 6.11 2.51
C VAL A 5 -10.61 7.27 3.31
N GLY A 6 -11.02 7.04 4.55
CA GLY A 6 -11.56 8.06 5.44
C GLY A 6 -10.60 9.22 5.67
N ALA A 7 -9.29 8.93 5.82
CA ALA A 7 -8.28 9.96 5.97
C ALA A 7 -8.24 10.98 4.80
N LEU A 8 -8.64 10.56 3.58
CA LEU A 8 -8.69 11.41 2.40
C LEU A 8 -10.11 11.95 2.16
N ALA A 9 -11.08 11.04 2.06
CA ALA A 9 -12.45 11.34 1.67
C ALA A 9 -13.15 12.25 2.69
N LEU A 10 -12.93 12.07 4.00
CA LEU A 10 -13.59 12.92 5.01
C LEU A 10 -13.07 14.36 4.94
N GLN A 11 -11.79 14.56 4.64
CA GLN A 11 -11.24 15.90 4.42
C GLN A 11 -11.85 16.54 3.17
N LEU A 12 -12.00 15.78 2.09
CA LEU A 12 -12.63 16.26 0.86
C LEU A 12 -14.13 16.54 1.05
N GLN A 13 -14.83 15.75 1.86
CA GLN A 13 -16.22 16.01 2.24
C GLN A 13 -16.36 17.35 2.96
N GLU A 14 -15.48 17.63 3.92
CA GLU A 14 -15.52 18.86 4.70
C GLU A 14 -15.11 20.08 3.85
N LYS A 15 -14.03 19.98 3.07
CA LYS A 15 -13.44 21.12 2.37
C LYS A 15 -13.98 21.37 0.97
N VAL A 16 -14.43 20.33 0.27
CA VAL A 16 -14.92 20.42 -1.12
C VAL A 16 -16.43 20.22 -1.19
N GLY A 17 -17.00 19.35 -0.38
CA GLY A 17 -18.43 19.05 -0.39
C GLY A 17 -18.81 18.06 -1.51
N TYR A 18 -19.85 18.36 -2.27
CA TYR A 18 -20.28 17.51 -3.39
C TYR A 18 -19.17 17.40 -4.47
N PRO A 19 -18.91 16.22 -5.07
CA PRO A 19 -19.60 14.94 -4.90
C PRO A 19 -19.08 14.06 -3.76
N TRP A 20 -18.05 14.47 -3.03
CA TRP A 20 -17.40 13.66 -1.98
C TRP A 20 -18.34 13.29 -0.83
N THR A 21 -19.33 14.14 -0.54
CA THR A 21 -20.38 13.89 0.47
C THR A 21 -21.24 12.67 0.17
N THR A 22 -21.23 12.17 -1.06
CA THR A 22 -21.95 10.94 -1.45
C THR A 22 -21.15 9.67 -1.15
N ILE A 23 -19.83 9.79 -0.90
CA ILE A 23 -18.95 8.65 -0.66
C ILE A 23 -19.04 8.23 0.81
N ASN A 24 -19.73 7.14 1.08
CA ASN A 24 -19.76 6.57 2.43
C ASN A 24 -18.47 5.76 2.71
N ALA A 25 -17.62 6.26 3.62
CA ALA A 25 -16.39 5.56 4.01
C ALA A 25 -16.63 4.15 4.58
N ASP A 26 -17.81 3.88 5.16
CA ASP A 26 -18.17 2.54 5.65
C ASP A 26 -18.33 1.51 4.53
N MET A 27 -18.57 1.94 3.29
CA MET A 27 -18.55 1.06 2.14
C MET A 27 -17.24 0.28 2.07
N TYR A 28 -16.10 0.88 2.47
CA TYR A 28 -14.77 0.26 2.35
C TYR A 28 -14.41 -0.71 3.49
N ARG A 29 -15.37 -1.08 4.36
CA ARG A 29 -15.12 -2.10 5.40
C ARG A 29 -14.85 -3.49 4.82
N TRP A 30 -15.35 -3.81 3.62
CA TRP A 30 -15.09 -5.09 2.94
C TRP A 30 -13.60 -5.36 2.71
N GLY A 31 -12.80 -4.29 2.55
CA GLY A 31 -11.36 -4.39 2.33
C GLY A 31 -10.52 -4.72 3.58
N SER A 32 -11.17 -5.03 4.69
CA SER A 32 -10.50 -5.37 5.95
C SER A 32 -9.68 -6.66 5.83
N ALA A 33 -8.53 -6.67 6.49
CA ALA A 33 -7.59 -7.80 6.53
C ALA A 33 -7.28 -8.42 5.14
N GLY A 34 -7.26 -7.60 4.09
CA GLY A 34 -6.85 -8.02 2.74
C GLY A 34 -7.87 -8.86 1.99
N ILE A 35 -9.08 -8.32 1.85
CA ILE A 35 -10.26 -8.91 1.19
C ILE A 35 -10.79 -10.10 1.95
N ALA A 36 -11.28 -9.70 3.14
CA ALA A 36 -11.99 -10.44 4.17
C ALA A 36 -11.14 -11.50 4.86
N SER A 37 -10.00 -11.07 5.42
CA SER A 37 -9.03 -11.95 6.10
C SER A 37 -8.35 -12.97 5.20
N TRP A 38 -8.53 -12.89 3.87
CA TRP A 38 -7.78 -13.70 2.91
C TRP A 38 -6.30 -13.27 2.78
N GLY A 39 -5.94 -12.11 3.33
CA GLY A 39 -4.54 -11.67 3.34
C GLY A 39 -3.99 -11.32 1.95
N THR A 40 -4.85 -10.96 1.00
CA THR A 40 -4.47 -10.59 -0.39
C THR A 40 -3.83 -9.19 -0.44
N VAL A 41 -4.35 -8.22 -1.21
CA VAL A 41 -3.82 -6.85 -1.25
C VAL A 41 -4.00 -6.14 0.10
N CYS A 42 -3.00 -5.38 0.54
CA CYS A 42 -3.12 -4.58 1.75
C CYS A 42 -4.28 -3.58 1.64
N GLY A 43 -5.12 -3.53 2.67
CA GLY A 43 -6.28 -2.67 2.66
C GLY A 43 -5.95 -1.17 2.59
N THR A 44 -4.76 -0.73 2.99
CA THR A 44 -4.35 0.68 2.82
C THR A 44 -4.10 0.99 1.37
N LEU A 45 -3.31 0.16 0.68
CA LEU A 45 -3.04 0.29 -0.75
C LEU A 45 -4.30 0.21 -1.61
N ASN A 46 -5.17 -0.75 -1.32
CA ASN A 46 -6.45 -0.87 -2.01
C ASN A 46 -7.33 0.38 -1.78
N GLY A 47 -7.31 0.93 -0.56
CA GLY A 47 -8.08 2.12 -0.22
C GLY A 47 -7.61 3.37 -0.96
N ILE A 48 -6.30 3.63 -0.99
CA ILE A 48 -5.77 4.79 -1.70
C ILE A 48 -5.96 4.67 -3.21
N ALA A 49 -5.91 3.45 -3.77
CA ALA A 49 -6.14 3.24 -5.19
C ALA A 49 -7.56 3.63 -5.60
N ALA A 50 -8.55 3.32 -4.76
CA ALA A 50 -9.93 3.75 -4.98
C ALA A 50 -10.08 5.27 -4.99
N VAL A 51 -9.37 6.00 -4.12
CA VAL A 51 -9.43 7.47 -4.07
C VAL A 51 -8.67 8.10 -5.23
N VAL A 52 -7.47 7.60 -5.54
CA VAL A 52 -6.65 8.09 -6.67
C VAL A 52 -7.41 7.95 -7.99
N ASN A 53 -8.11 6.84 -8.20
CA ASN A 53 -8.92 6.61 -9.42
C ASN A 53 -10.05 7.63 -9.60
N LEU A 54 -10.51 8.30 -8.55
CA LEU A 54 -11.55 9.34 -8.64
C LEU A 54 -11.01 10.70 -9.07
N VAL A 55 -9.71 10.95 -8.93
CA VAL A 55 -9.11 12.28 -9.12
C VAL A 55 -8.01 12.32 -10.18
N VAL A 56 -7.38 11.19 -10.47
CA VAL A 56 -6.33 11.07 -11.48
C VAL A 56 -6.91 10.39 -12.74
N PRO A 57 -6.68 10.94 -13.95
CA PRO A 57 -7.03 10.28 -15.20
C PRO A 57 -6.47 8.85 -15.28
N PHE A 58 -7.24 7.95 -15.86
CA PHE A 58 -6.88 6.53 -15.94
C PHE A 58 -5.52 6.27 -16.63
N SER A 59 -5.11 7.14 -17.57
CA SER A 59 -3.81 7.05 -18.25
C SER A 59 -2.61 7.28 -17.33
N ASP A 60 -2.78 8.06 -16.25
CA ASP A 60 -1.70 8.43 -15.33
C ASP A 60 -1.84 7.77 -13.96
N MET A 61 -3.02 7.27 -13.63
CA MET A 61 -3.29 6.54 -12.39
C MET A 61 -2.26 5.42 -12.13
N PRO A 62 -1.86 4.57 -13.11
CA PRO A 62 -0.87 3.53 -12.84
C PRO A 62 0.48 4.09 -12.38
N LYS A 63 0.91 5.24 -12.91
CA LYS A 63 2.19 5.87 -12.56
C LYS A 63 2.15 6.41 -11.12
N VAL A 64 1.06 7.06 -10.75
CA VAL A 64 0.82 7.56 -9.39
C VAL A 64 0.78 6.40 -8.39
N LEU A 65 0.08 5.31 -8.73
CA LEU A 65 -0.01 4.15 -7.87
C LEU A 65 1.31 3.39 -7.76
N ASP A 66 2.09 3.29 -8.84
CA ASP A 66 3.42 2.68 -8.81
C ASP A 66 4.32 3.36 -7.77
N GLU A 67 4.28 4.69 -7.69
CA GLU A 67 5.08 5.46 -6.74
C GLU A 67 4.68 5.15 -5.29
N VAL A 68 3.37 5.11 -4.99
CA VAL A 68 2.87 4.83 -3.64
C VAL A 68 3.08 3.36 -3.25
N PHE A 69 2.83 2.43 -4.18
CA PHE A 69 2.96 0.99 -3.93
C PHE A 69 4.43 0.62 -3.77
N GLY A 70 5.31 1.14 -4.64
CA GLY A 70 6.75 0.97 -4.55
C GLY A 70 7.31 1.45 -3.21
N TRP A 71 6.96 2.69 -2.82
CA TRP A 71 7.31 3.24 -1.52
C TRP A 71 6.84 2.32 -0.37
N TYR A 72 5.60 1.83 -0.41
CA TYR A 72 5.07 0.95 0.62
C TYR A 72 5.85 -0.37 0.71
N THR A 73 6.24 -0.93 -0.44
CA THR A 73 6.94 -2.22 -0.48
C THR A 73 8.39 -2.11 -0.02
N GLU A 74 9.06 -0.99 -0.26
CA GLU A 74 10.49 -0.82 -0.01
C GLU A 74 10.81 -0.10 1.30
N THR A 75 9.87 0.68 1.82
CA THR A 75 10.08 1.45 3.06
C THR A 75 9.91 0.59 4.30
N ALA A 76 10.76 0.81 5.31
CA ALA A 76 10.56 0.25 6.64
C ALA A 76 9.37 0.95 7.30
N LEU A 77 8.24 0.24 7.41
CA LEU A 77 6.98 0.79 7.89
C LEU A 77 6.48 0.07 9.16
N PRO A 78 5.68 0.75 10.00
CA PRO A 78 5.23 2.15 9.88
C PRO A 78 6.36 3.17 10.10
N LEU A 79 6.16 4.41 9.68
CA LEU A 79 7.18 5.46 9.84
C LEU A 79 7.41 5.81 11.31
N ASP A 80 8.62 6.27 11.61
CA ASP A 80 8.95 6.86 12.92
C ASP A 80 8.45 8.31 12.99
N LYS A 81 7.13 8.49 12.82
CA LYS A 81 6.41 9.75 13.05
C LYS A 81 5.20 9.53 13.95
N HIS A 82 4.71 10.58 14.60
CA HIS A 82 3.41 10.57 15.27
C HIS A 82 3.29 9.57 16.46
N GLN A 83 4.41 9.27 17.12
CA GLN A 83 4.52 8.36 18.26
C GLN A 83 3.74 8.85 19.48
N ALA A 84 3.52 10.17 19.58
CA ALA A 84 2.73 10.77 20.64
C ALA A 84 1.28 10.24 20.71
N TRP A 85 0.77 9.65 19.62
CA TRP A 85 -0.56 9.03 19.56
C TRP A 85 -0.52 7.50 19.56
N GLN A 86 0.67 6.89 19.70
CA GLN A 86 0.81 5.44 19.81
C GLN A 86 0.58 4.99 21.24
N LYS A 87 -0.15 3.89 21.40
CA LYS A 87 -0.30 3.21 22.69
C LYS A 87 0.81 2.17 22.90
N TYR A 88 1.34 1.60 21.82
CA TYR A 88 2.34 0.54 21.86
C TYR A 88 3.59 0.92 21.05
N PRO A 89 4.80 0.56 21.53
CA PRO A 89 6.00 0.63 20.71
C PRO A 89 5.80 -0.18 19.43
N THR A 90 6.09 0.41 18.27
CA THR A 90 5.89 -0.27 16.99
C THR A 90 7.23 -0.48 16.30
N ALA A 91 7.62 -1.73 16.09
CA ALA A 91 8.77 -2.06 15.26
C ALA A 91 8.51 -1.69 13.78
N GLN A 92 9.55 -1.34 13.04
CA GLN A 92 9.47 -1.14 11.60
C GLN A 92 9.89 -2.41 10.86
N SER A 93 9.31 -2.65 9.69
CA SER A 93 9.70 -3.75 8.81
C SER A 93 9.43 -3.41 7.35
N VAL A 94 10.23 -3.93 6.44
CA VAL A 94 10.00 -3.80 5.00
C VAL A 94 9.05 -4.91 4.52
N ALA A 95 7.94 -4.54 3.89
CA ALA A 95 6.95 -5.50 3.43
C ALA A 95 7.47 -6.32 2.24
N GLY A 96 8.19 -5.69 1.32
CA GLY A 96 8.69 -6.24 0.05
C GLY A 96 7.60 -6.51 -0.99
N ASN A 97 6.34 -6.61 -0.56
CA ASN A 97 5.20 -6.89 -1.42
C ASN A 97 3.94 -6.15 -0.93
N PRO A 98 3.01 -5.79 -1.84
CA PRO A 98 1.79 -5.07 -1.49
C PRO A 98 0.75 -5.96 -0.76
N LEU A 99 1.09 -7.23 -0.51
CA LEU A 99 0.20 -8.21 0.08
C LEU A 99 0.12 -8.05 1.61
N CYS A 100 -1.09 -8.11 2.14
CA CYS A 100 -1.40 -8.04 3.56
C CYS A 100 -0.77 -9.22 4.32
N HIS A 101 -0.88 -10.44 3.78
CA HIS A 101 -0.32 -11.64 4.41
C HIS A 101 1.20 -11.55 4.59
N THR A 102 1.94 -11.19 3.53
CA THR A 102 3.40 -11.10 3.60
C THR A 102 3.84 -9.94 4.48
N SER A 103 3.18 -8.78 4.37
CA SER A 103 3.48 -7.60 5.18
C SER A 103 3.28 -7.84 6.67
N VAL A 104 2.15 -8.42 7.08
CA VAL A 104 1.87 -8.70 8.49
C VAL A 104 2.79 -9.81 9.02
N SER A 105 2.97 -10.91 8.28
CA SER A 105 3.82 -12.02 8.72
C SER A 105 5.27 -11.59 8.95
N LYS A 106 5.84 -10.79 8.04
CA LYS A 106 7.20 -10.24 8.20
C LYS A 106 7.30 -9.31 9.41
N TRP A 107 6.29 -8.47 9.63
CA TRP A 107 6.27 -7.58 10.78
C TRP A 107 6.14 -8.35 12.11
N CYS A 108 5.29 -9.37 12.18
CA CYS A 108 5.18 -10.23 13.36
C CYS A 108 6.52 -10.94 13.65
N ALA A 109 7.20 -11.45 12.62
CA ALA A 109 8.52 -12.06 12.79
C ALA A 109 9.59 -11.07 13.28
N ALA A 110 9.59 -9.83 12.77
CA ALA A 110 10.55 -8.80 13.17
C ALA A 110 10.29 -8.23 14.57
N SER A 111 9.02 -8.12 14.96
CA SER A 111 8.62 -7.49 16.23
C SER A 111 8.48 -8.47 17.40
N GLY A 112 8.29 -9.76 17.12
CA GLY A 112 7.95 -10.78 18.11
C GLY A 112 6.48 -10.75 18.56
N TYR A 113 5.67 -9.82 18.06
CA TYR A 113 4.24 -9.76 18.38
C TYR A 113 3.41 -10.75 17.56
N ARG A 114 2.30 -11.19 18.14
CA ARG A 114 1.35 -12.09 17.48
C ARG A 114 0.50 -11.34 16.45
N GLU A 115 -0.05 -12.06 15.47
CA GLU A 115 -0.98 -11.48 14.49
C GLU A 115 -2.23 -10.91 15.18
N ASP A 116 -2.82 -11.62 16.14
CA ASP A 116 -4.05 -11.22 16.83
C ASP A 116 -3.87 -10.08 17.85
N SER A 117 -2.62 -9.65 18.06
CA SER A 117 -2.22 -8.68 19.07
C SER A 117 -2.79 -7.26 18.83
N PRO A 118 -3.02 -6.48 19.91
CA PRO A 118 -3.37 -5.07 19.78
C PRO A 118 -2.27 -4.24 19.12
N GLU A 119 -1.00 -4.60 19.29
CA GLU A 119 0.16 -3.96 18.66
C GLU A 119 0.09 -4.06 17.14
N ARG A 120 -0.20 -5.26 16.62
CA ARG A 120 -0.41 -5.46 15.18
C ARG A 120 -1.57 -4.63 14.65
N LYS A 121 -2.69 -4.56 15.39
CA LYS A 121 -3.86 -3.75 15.01
C LYS A 121 -3.51 -2.26 14.97
N GLU A 122 -2.80 -1.75 15.96
CA GLU A 122 -2.30 -0.37 15.98
C GLU A 122 -1.33 -0.10 14.83
N ARG A 123 -0.39 -1.01 14.56
CA ARG A 123 0.51 -0.94 13.40
C ARG A 123 -0.25 -0.81 12.08
N CYS A 124 -1.30 -1.59 11.86
CA CYS A 124 -2.14 -1.47 10.65
C CYS A 124 -2.95 -0.15 10.61
N GLY A 125 -3.36 0.36 11.77
CA GLY A 125 -3.92 1.71 11.90
C GLY A 125 -2.92 2.78 11.46
N LYS A 126 -1.69 2.72 11.97
CA LYS A 126 -0.61 3.65 11.63
C LYS A 126 -0.22 3.59 10.16
N LEU A 127 -0.10 2.39 9.59
CA LEU A 127 0.08 2.21 8.15
C LEU A 127 -0.99 2.94 7.33
N SER A 128 -2.23 3.00 7.82
CA SER A 128 -3.31 3.70 7.12
C SER A 128 -3.08 5.21 7.07
N GLY A 129 -2.55 5.79 8.16
CA GLY A 129 -2.13 7.19 8.20
C GLY A 129 -0.93 7.44 7.30
N ASP A 130 0.15 6.67 7.46
CA ASP A 130 1.38 6.84 6.68
C ASP A 130 1.12 6.72 5.17
N THR A 131 0.36 5.71 4.76
CA THR A 131 0.02 5.50 3.33
C THR A 131 -0.89 6.60 2.79
N ALA A 132 -1.84 7.10 3.58
CA ALA A 132 -2.68 8.22 3.17
C ALA A 132 -1.86 9.50 3.01
N ALA A 133 -0.97 9.80 3.95
CA ALA A 133 -0.07 10.95 3.87
C ALA A 133 0.83 10.88 2.64
N LYS A 134 1.50 9.73 2.40
CA LYS A 134 2.30 9.53 1.19
C LYS A 134 1.48 9.69 -0.09
N THR A 135 0.25 9.19 -0.11
CA THR A 135 -0.64 9.35 -1.27
C THR A 135 -0.93 10.83 -1.53
N VAL A 136 -1.19 11.62 -0.50
CA VAL A 136 -1.39 13.07 -0.63
C VAL A 136 -0.12 13.77 -1.14
N GLU A 137 1.06 13.41 -0.65
CA GLU A 137 2.32 13.96 -1.15
C GLU A 137 2.48 13.72 -2.66
N VAL A 138 2.21 12.49 -3.11
CA VAL A 138 2.28 12.13 -4.54
C VAL A 138 1.20 12.84 -5.36
N LEU A 139 -0.04 12.91 -4.88
CA LEU A 139 -1.14 13.61 -5.55
C LEU A 139 -0.87 15.11 -5.66
N ASN A 140 -0.36 15.74 -4.60
CA ASN A 140 0.01 17.15 -4.62
C ASN A 140 1.10 17.41 -5.67
N ALA A 141 2.15 16.58 -5.71
CA ALA A 141 3.17 16.68 -6.75
C ALA A 141 2.56 16.49 -8.16
N TYR A 142 1.60 15.59 -8.31
CA TYR A 142 0.91 15.34 -9.58
C TYR A 142 0.12 16.56 -10.06
N PHE A 143 -0.74 17.13 -9.21
CA PHE A 143 -1.55 18.30 -9.55
C PHE A 143 -0.72 19.60 -9.68
N ASP A 144 0.43 19.68 -9.01
CA ASP A 144 1.40 20.77 -9.19
C ASP A 144 2.23 20.66 -10.48
N GLY A 145 2.09 19.57 -11.26
CA GLY A 145 2.93 19.30 -12.44
C GLY A 145 4.39 18.97 -12.10
N LYS A 146 4.68 18.61 -10.84
CA LYS A 146 6.03 18.27 -10.33
C LYS A 146 6.23 16.76 -10.16
N PHE A 147 5.22 15.96 -10.45
CA PHE A 147 5.29 14.51 -10.29
C PHE A 147 6.30 13.90 -11.26
N ALA A 148 7.25 13.15 -10.69
CA ALA A 148 8.13 12.28 -11.42
C ALA A 148 7.92 10.86 -10.89
N GLN A 149 7.65 9.92 -11.79
CA GLN A 149 7.62 8.50 -11.44
C GLN A 149 9.07 8.05 -11.18
N THR A 150 9.36 7.68 -9.93
CA THR A 150 10.71 7.26 -9.52
C THR A 150 10.78 5.76 -9.26
N TYR A 151 9.66 5.13 -8.92
CA TYR A 151 9.61 3.68 -8.72
C TYR A 151 10.08 2.92 -9.96
N LYS A 152 10.97 1.95 -9.72
CA LYS A 152 11.45 0.98 -10.70
C LYS A 152 11.32 -0.40 -10.09
N ILE A 153 11.08 -1.41 -10.92
CA ILE A 153 11.14 -2.79 -10.45
C ILE A 153 12.51 -3.06 -9.80
N PRO A 154 12.58 -3.77 -8.67
CA PRO A 154 13.86 -4.08 -8.03
C PRO A 154 14.80 -4.83 -8.97
N ALA A 155 16.11 -4.55 -8.90
CA ALA A 155 17.11 -5.22 -9.75
C ALA A 155 17.13 -6.75 -9.59
N SER A 156 16.81 -7.24 -8.38
CA SER A 156 16.65 -8.69 -8.12
C SER A 156 15.58 -9.36 -8.98
N MET A 157 14.64 -8.57 -9.50
CA MET A 157 13.47 -9.02 -10.25
C MET A 157 13.59 -8.84 -11.76
N GLU A 158 14.59 -8.09 -12.22
CA GLU A 158 14.74 -7.71 -13.61
C GLU A 158 14.86 -8.91 -14.56
N SER A 159 15.64 -9.93 -14.17
CA SER A 159 15.81 -11.15 -14.97
C SER A 159 14.50 -11.92 -15.13
N CYS A 160 13.69 -12.02 -14.07
CA CYS A 160 12.36 -12.63 -14.13
C CYS A 160 11.42 -11.80 -15.00
N TYR A 161 11.44 -10.48 -14.86
CA TYR A 161 10.54 -9.57 -15.58
C TYR A 161 10.77 -9.61 -17.09
N ASN A 162 12.03 -9.50 -17.51
CA ASN A 162 12.43 -9.45 -18.91
C ASN A 162 12.01 -10.72 -19.68
N CYS A 163 12.01 -11.89 -19.02
CA CYS A 163 11.53 -13.12 -19.61
C CYS A 163 10.03 -13.33 -19.42
N HIS A 164 9.51 -13.32 -18.19
CA HIS A 164 8.14 -13.77 -17.91
C HIS A 164 7.06 -12.71 -18.16
N VAL A 165 7.38 -11.43 -17.96
CA VAL A 165 6.43 -10.33 -18.20
C VAL A 165 6.55 -9.82 -19.63
N SER A 166 7.78 -9.66 -20.14
CA SER A 166 7.99 -9.08 -21.48
C SER A 166 8.03 -10.13 -22.59
N ARG A 167 8.98 -11.06 -22.57
CA ARG A 167 9.22 -11.98 -23.70
C ARG A 167 8.17 -13.09 -23.83
N MET A 168 7.89 -13.79 -22.74
CA MET A 168 6.96 -14.92 -22.70
C MET A 168 5.54 -14.48 -22.41
N SER A 169 5.36 -13.33 -21.72
CA SER A 169 4.06 -12.79 -21.33
C SER A 169 3.17 -13.82 -20.62
N ASN A 170 3.76 -14.61 -19.71
CA ASN A 170 3.06 -15.66 -18.97
C ASN A 170 2.84 -15.31 -17.49
N THR A 171 3.14 -14.06 -17.10
CA THR A 171 2.78 -13.49 -15.80
C THR A 171 2.53 -11.99 -15.92
N LEU A 172 1.75 -11.42 -14.99
CA LEU A 172 1.47 -9.99 -14.90
C LEU A 172 1.67 -9.54 -13.45
N THR A 173 2.77 -8.85 -13.18
CA THR A 173 3.08 -8.40 -11.81
C THR A 173 4.12 -7.29 -11.82
N LYS A 174 4.19 -6.52 -10.72
CA LYS A 174 5.32 -5.65 -10.34
C LYS A 174 5.86 -5.99 -8.95
N MET A 175 5.40 -7.12 -8.39
CA MET A 175 5.76 -7.63 -7.07
C MET A 175 7.12 -8.31 -7.07
N ASP A 176 7.74 -8.38 -5.89
CA ASP A 176 8.93 -9.19 -5.65
C ASP A 176 8.55 -10.68 -5.67
N CYS A 177 9.10 -11.44 -6.63
CA CYS A 177 8.83 -12.87 -6.77
C CYS A 177 9.68 -13.72 -5.82
N THR A 178 10.84 -13.25 -5.33
CA THR A 178 11.78 -14.08 -4.57
C THR A 178 11.14 -14.73 -3.33
N PRO A 179 10.28 -14.04 -2.54
CA PRO A 179 9.64 -14.64 -1.38
C PRO A 179 8.74 -15.84 -1.69
N CYS A 180 8.14 -15.88 -2.89
CA CYS A 180 7.24 -16.96 -3.31
C CYS A 180 7.93 -17.98 -4.24
N HIS A 181 8.96 -17.54 -4.97
CA HIS A 181 9.70 -18.33 -5.94
C HIS A 181 11.21 -18.35 -5.60
N PRO A 182 11.59 -18.82 -4.39
CA PRO A 182 12.98 -18.75 -3.92
C PRO A 182 13.94 -19.63 -4.72
N ASN A 183 13.41 -20.64 -5.43
CA ASN A 183 14.17 -21.56 -6.27
C ASN A 183 13.52 -21.68 -7.66
N ALA A 184 13.21 -20.54 -8.28
CA ALA A 184 12.65 -20.51 -9.62
C ALA A 184 13.50 -21.36 -10.59
N HIS A 185 12.85 -22.25 -11.34
CA HIS A 185 13.46 -23.16 -12.31
C HIS A 185 14.42 -24.23 -11.76
N LYS A 186 14.51 -24.39 -10.43
CA LYS A 186 15.17 -25.57 -9.85
C LYS A 186 14.28 -26.80 -10.09
N LYS A 187 14.80 -27.77 -10.83
CA LYS A 187 14.14 -29.06 -11.07
C LYS A 187 14.22 -29.96 -9.84
#